data_AF-A0AA51LZN6-F1
#
_entry.id   AF-A0AA51LZN6-F1
#
_cell.length_a   1.000
_cell.length_b   1.000
_cell.length_c   1.000
_cell.angle_alpha   90.00
_cell.angle_beta   90.00
_cell.angle_gamma   90.00
#
_symmetry.space_group_name_H-M   'P 1'
#
loop_
_entity.id
_entity.type
_entity.pdbx_description
1 polymer ?
#
loop_
_entity_poly.entity_id
_entity_poly.type
_entity_poly.pdbx_seq_one_letter_code
_entity_poly.pdbx_strand_id
1 'polypeptide(L)'
;MTYPLVEKTRERSETGRHLVTEDYTKTPSLCRRGVWVGRQIDFSETVLISFEHGHEDLSVGWIVDGAAIVPASYYAPCQGAPAIRYRCPGDGRNLHTLSLMSTPGSDRGCVDLQVVFTRPPQWNPLEYGPSTRVCLRGRVVEWPWYLLQQEQECWERFRKVFEKYVVVPRPVPAPPGPVERWIASLRGDESVTVRAHLDTVEHLDPARDGDLFAELRADLAARFLRWANSADGPDADGRSADTASKADIPRE
;
A
#
# COMPACT_ATOMS: atom_id res chain seq x y z
N MET A 1 14.58 -0.45 27.89
CA MET A 1 14.29 -1.64 27.05
C MET A 1 13.20 -1.24 26.09
N THR A 2 13.30 -1.59 24.81
CA THR A 2 12.25 -1.31 23.83
C THR A 2 11.29 -2.49 23.82
N TYR A 3 10.05 -2.27 24.23
CA TYR A 3 8.99 -3.27 24.18
C TYR A 3 8.38 -3.24 22.77
N PRO A 4 8.53 -4.29 21.94
CA PRO A 4 8.03 -4.27 20.57
C PRO A 4 6.54 -4.60 20.51
N LEU A 5 5.88 -4.11 19.46
CA LEU A 5 4.59 -4.66 19.03
C LEU A 5 4.83 -5.97 18.28
N VAL A 6 4.10 -7.01 18.65
CA VAL A 6 4.25 -8.36 18.09
C VAL A 6 2.92 -8.81 17.48
N GLU A 7 2.93 -9.16 16.19
CA GLU A 7 1.83 -9.90 15.55
C GLU A 7 1.85 -11.34 16.07
N LYS A 8 0.83 -11.71 16.86
CA LYS A 8 0.71 -13.06 17.45
C LYS A 8 0.09 -14.04 16.47
N THR A 9 -0.99 -13.63 15.81
CA THR A 9 -1.71 -14.44 14.83
C THR A 9 -2.22 -13.59 13.68
N ARG A 10 -2.29 -14.22 12.51
CA ARG A 10 -3.00 -13.72 11.33
C ARG A 10 -3.79 -14.87 10.74
N GLU A 11 -5.10 -14.74 10.79
CA GLU A 11 -6.02 -15.78 10.39
C GLU A 11 -6.92 -15.30 9.26
N ARG A 12 -7.35 -16.23 8.43
CA ARG A 12 -8.31 -15.98 7.37
C ARG A 12 -9.47 -16.95 7.48
N SER A 13 -10.68 -16.41 7.42
CA SER A 13 -11.91 -17.17 7.33
C SER A 13 -12.59 -16.82 6.02
N GLU A 14 -12.60 -17.77 5.09
CA GLU A 14 -13.29 -17.60 3.81
C GLU A 14 -14.81 -17.51 4.01
N THR A 15 -15.42 -16.59 3.27
CA THR A 15 -16.86 -16.30 3.35
C THR A 15 -17.57 -16.45 2.01
N GLY A 16 -16.84 -16.37 0.89
CA GLY A 16 -17.40 -16.46 -0.44
C GLY A 16 -16.36 -16.68 -1.53
N ARG A 17 -16.82 -17.23 -2.65
CA ARG A 17 -16.04 -17.41 -3.88
C ARG A 17 -16.92 -17.12 -5.08
N HIS A 18 -16.43 -16.33 -6.01
CA HIS A 18 -17.16 -16.01 -7.25
C HIS A 18 -16.21 -15.78 -8.41
N LEU A 19 -16.75 -15.87 -9.62
CA LEU A 19 -16.03 -15.51 -10.83
C LEU A 19 -15.98 -14.00 -10.96
N VAL A 20 -14.82 -13.49 -11.36
CA VAL A 20 -14.63 -12.09 -11.74
C VAL A 20 -14.13 -12.03 -13.17
N THR A 21 -14.62 -11.05 -13.91
CA THR A 21 -14.22 -10.80 -15.30
C THR A 21 -13.77 -9.36 -15.43
N GLU A 22 -12.55 -9.16 -15.90
CA GLU A 22 -11.99 -7.84 -16.18
C GLU A 22 -11.71 -7.70 -17.68
N ASP A 23 -12.24 -6.64 -18.27
CA ASP A 23 -12.14 -6.36 -19.71
C ASP A 23 -11.13 -5.24 -19.97
N TYR A 24 -9.87 -5.64 -20.19
CA TYR A 24 -8.78 -4.73 -20.53
C TYR A 24 -8.83 -4.20 -21.97
N THR A 25 -9.87 -4.53 -22.75
CA THR A 25 -10.13 -3.81 -24.01
C THR A 25 -10.84 -2.48 -23.75
N LYS A 26 -11.63 -2.39 -22.68
CA LYS A 26 -12.35 -1.18 -22.26
C LYS A 26 -11.56 -0.33 -21.28
N THR A 27 -10.80 -0.98 -20.40
CA THR A 27 -9.88 -0.32 -19.47
C THR A 27 -8.47 -0.85 -19.68
N PRO A 28 -7.77 -0.42 -20.74
CA PRO A 28 -6.41 -0.86 -21.03
C PRO A 28 -5.47 -0.69 -19.84
N SER A 29 -4.55 -1.65 -19.71
CA SER A 29 -3.37 -1.55 -18.86
C SER A 29 -2.15 -1.90 -19.71
N LEU A 30 -0.95 -1.58 -19.22
CA LEU A 30 0.27 -1.79 -20.02
C LEU A 30 0.48 -3.27 -20.37
N CYS A 31 0.33 -4.16 -19.37
CA CYS A 31 0.67 -5.58 -19.49
C CYS A 31 -0.48 -6.58 -19.37
N ARG A 32 -1.72 -6.11 -19.18
CA ARG A 32 -2.91 -6.96 -19.26
C ARG A 32 -3.73 -6.59 -20.48
N ARG A 33 -4.14 -7.61 -21.24
CA ARG A 33 -4.83 -7.46 -22.53
C ARG A 33 -6.02 -8.40 -22.61
N GLY A 34 -7.01 -7.99 -23.39
CA GLY A 34 -8.22 -8.79 -23.62
C GLY A 34 -9.08 -8.90 -22.37
N VAL A 35 -9.81 -10.01 -22.28
CA VAL A 35 -10.69 -10.29 -21.15
C VAL A 35 -10.03 -11.33 -20.25
N TRP A 36 -9.83 -10.98 -18.98
CA TRP A 36 -9.32 -11.89 -17.96
C TRP A 36 -10.48 -12.41 -17.13
N VAL A 37 -10.50 -13.71 -16.90
CA VAL A 37 -11.46 -14.36 -16.02
C VAL A 37 -10.69 -14.98 -14.87
N GLY A 38 -11.03 -14.58 -13.65
CA GLY A 38 -10.39 -15.00 -12.42
C GLY A 38 -11.39 -15.46 -11.38
N ARG A 39 -10.87 -15.84 -10.22
CA ARG A 39 -11.64 -16.20 -9.04
C ARG A 39 -11.42 -15.14 -7.97
N GLN A 40 -12.48 -14.46 -7.55
CA GLN A 40 -12.44 -13.65 -6.34
C GLN A 40 -12.79 -14.53 -5.14
N ILE A 41 -12.00 -14.40 -4.07
CA ILE A 41 -12.23 -15.05 -2.79
C ILE A 41 -12.42 -13.94 -1.76
N ASP A 42 -13.59 -13.95 -1.12
CA ASP A 42 -13.94 -13.02 -0.04
C ASP A 42 -13.72 -13.70 1.30
N PHE A 43 -13.05 -13.02 2.23
CA PHE A 43 -12.70 -13.55 3.54
C PHE A 43 -12.64 -12.46 4.60
N SER A 44 -12.82 -12.84 5.85
CA SER A 44 -12.41 -12.02 7.00
C SER A 44 -10.95 -12.32 7.31
N GLU A 45 -10.10 -11.31 7.33
CA GLU A 45 -8.73 -11.40 7.83
C GLU A 45 -8.69 -10.81 9.23
N THR A 46 -8.18 -11.57 10.19
CA THR A 46 -8.04 -11.14 11.59
C THR A 46 -6.58 -11.18 11.98
N VAL A 47 -6.09 -10.07 12.54
CA VAL A 47 -4.73 -9.95 13.06
C VAL A 47 -4.79 -9.62 14.53
N LEU A 48 -4.07 -10.39 15.35
CA LEU A 48 -3.90 -10.13 16.78
C LEU A 48 -2.54 -9.51 17.03
N ILE A 49 -2.53 -8.25 17.47
CA ILE A 49 -1.34 -7.55 17.93
C ILE A 49 -1.27 -7.61 19.44
N SER A 50 -0.08 -7.88 19.97
CA SER A 50 0.19 -7.83 21.40
C SER A 50 1.31 -6.85 21.72
N PHE A 51 1.19 -6.25 22.90
CA PHE A 51 2.20 -5.42 23.52
C PHE A 51 2.39 -5.86 24.96
N GLU A 52 3.64 -6.06 25.37
CA GLU A 52 4.00 -6.44 26.74
C GLU A 52 5.00 -5.43 27.31
N HIS A 53 4.77 -4.91 28.51
CA HIS A 53 5.66 -3.96 29.18
C HIS A 53 6.02 -4.36 30.61
N GLY A 54 7.13 -3.85 31.12
CA GLY A 54 7.58 -4.08 32.51
C GLY A 54 7.13 -3.02 33.52
N HIS A 55 6.38 -2.00 33.10
CA HIS A 55 5.92 -0.92 33.98
C HIS A 55 4.66 -1.32 34.75
N GLU A 56 4.75 -1.55 36.07
CA GLU A 56 3.59 -1.95 36.89
C GLU A 56 2.62 -0.79 37.18
N ASP A 57 3.10 0.47 37.10
CA ASP A 57 2.34 1.66 37.48
C ASP A 57 1.62 2.36 36.30
N LEU A 58 1.76 1.84 35.08
CA LEU A 58 1.21 2.46 33.87
C LEU A 58 0.16 1.56 33.22
N SER A 59 -0.95 2.17 32.78
CA SER A 59 -1.95 1.52 31.95
C SER A 59 -1.63 1.73 30.47
N VAL A 60 -1.99 0.77 29.62
CA VAL A 60 -1.79 0.88 28.18
C VAL A 60 -3.10 1.21 27.49
N GLY A 61 -3.06 2.22 26.64
CA GLY A 61 -4.08 2.54 25.66
C GLY A 61 -3.57 2.35 24.24
N TRP A 62 -4.49 2.48 23.29
CA TRP A 62 -4.21 2.37 21.87
C TRP A 62 -4.71 3.61 21.15
N ILE A 63 -3.91 4.09 20.21
CA ILE A 63 -4.34 5.04 19.18
C ILE A 63 -4.36 4.28 17.85
N VAL A 64 -5.45 4.40 17.11
CA VAL A 64 -5.62 3.82 15.77
C VAL A 64 -5.97 4.92 14.79
N ASP A 65 -5.12 5.10 13.79
CA ASP A 65 -5.22 6.17 12.79
C ASP A 65 -5.41 7.56 13.43
N GLY A 66 -4.66 7.82 14.51
CA GLY A 66 -4.70 9.08 15.26
C GLY A 66 -5.86 9.21 16.26
N ALA A 67 -6.80 8.27 16.30
CA ALA A 67 -7.90 8.27 17.27
C ALA A 67 -7.61 7.38 18.48
N ALA A 68 -7.71 7.93 19.69
CA ALA A 68 -7.59 7.16 20.92
C ALA A 68 -8.77 6.19 21.08
N ILE A 69 -8.46 4.95 21.40
CA ILE A 69 -9.44 3.88 21.65
C ILE A 69 -9.83 3.89 23.11
N VAL A 70 -11.13 3.93 23.38
CA VAL A 70 -11.68 3.55 24.67
C VAL A 70 -11.89 2.03 24.67
N PRO A 71 -11.39 1.29 25.66
CA PRO A 71 -11.63 -0.15 25.77
C PRO A 71 -13.14 -0.42 25.89
N ALA A 72 -13.78 -0.73 24.77
CA ALA A 72 -15.16 -1.17 24.71
C ALA A 72 -15.19 -2.63 24.26
N SER A 73 -16.07 -3.42 24.85
CA SER A 73 -16.29 -4.84 24.55
C SER A 73 -16.90 -5.11 23.16
N TYR A 74 -16.96 -4.10 22.27
CA TYR A 74 -17.57 -4.13 20.94
C TYR A 74 -16.56 -3.79 19.84
N TYR A 75 -16.74 -4.34 18.63
CA TYR A 75 -15.90 -4.03 17.46
C TYR A 75 -16.19 -2.61 16.94
N ALA A 76 -15.24 -1.69 17.09
CA ALA A 76 -15.37 -0.34 16.56
C ALA A 76 -14.66 -0.20 15.20
N PRO A 77 -15.20 0.59 14.25
CA PRO A 77 -14.54 0.83 12.97
C PRO A 77 -13.27 1.69 13.14
N CYS A 78 -12.24 1.42 12.34
CA CYS A 78 -11.03 2.24 12.29
C CYS A 78 -11.29 3.52 11.47
N GLN A 79 -10.79 4.66 11.95
CA GLN A 79 -10.87 5.93 11.22
C GLN A 79 -9.98 5.85 9.97
N GLY A 80 -10.48 6.23 8.80
CA GLY A 80 -9.72 6.13 7.54
C GLY A 80 -9.69 4.72 6.92
N ALA A 81 -9.97 3.67 7.70
CA ALA A 81 -10.16 2.31 7.19
C ALA A 81 -11.45 1.68 7.77
N PRO A 82 -12.66 2.16 7.39
CA PRO A 82 -13.92 1.75 8.02
C PRO A 82 -14.29 0.28 7.81
N ALA A 83 -13.69 -0.36 6.80
CA ALA A 83 -13.81 -1.79 6.57
C ALA A 83 -12.99 -2.63 7.56
N ILE A 84 -12.07 -2.02 8.30
CA ILE A 84 -11.31 -2.64 9.38
C ILE A 84 -11.97 -2.25 10.69
N ARG A 85 -12.14 -3.23 11.58
CA ARG A 85 -12.64 -3.03 12.92
C ARG A 85 -11.62 -3.50 13.92
N TYR A 86 -11.57 -2.85 15.07
CA TYR A 86 -10.72 -3.27 16.17
C TYR A 86 -11.54 -3.72 17.38
N ARG A 87 -10.94 -4.56 18.22
CA ARG A 87 -11.45 -4.93 19.55
C ARG A 87 -10.25 -5.15 20.47
N CYS A 88 -10.38 -4.79 21.75
CA CYS A 88 -9.42 -5.18 22.79
C CYS A 88 -9.92 -6.49 23.44
N PRO A 89 -9.39 -7.68 23.12
CA PRO A 89 -9.96 -8.95 23.57
C PRO A 89 -9.68 -9.30 25.04
N GLY A 90 -9.25 -8.33 25.86
CA GLY A 90 -8.91 -8.49 27.27
C GLY A 90 -7.40 -8.42 27.53
N ASP A 91 -7.03 -8.04 28.75
CA ASP A 91 -5.68 -7.71 29.20
C ASP A 91 -5.27 -8.57 30.41
N GLY A 92 -3.99 -8.95 30.44
CA GLY A 92 -3.29 -9.29 31.69
C GLY A 92 -2.59 -8.04 32.21
N ARG A 93 -2.15 -8.02 33.49
CA ARG A 93 -1.52 -6.82 34.11
C ARG A 93 -0.50 -6.11 33.22
N ASN A 94 0.30 -6.88 32.47
CA ASN A 94 1.37 -6.36 31.63
C ASN A 94 1.21 -6.72 30.14
N LEU A 95 0.18 -7.48 29.76
CA LEU A 95 -0.03 -7.97 28.38
C LEU A 95 -1.32 -7.35 27.83
N HIS A 96 -1.15 -6.54 26.80
CA HIS A 96 -2.23 -5.81 26.14
C HIS A 96 -2.38 -6.29 24.73
N THR A 97 -3.62 -6.50 24.29
CA THR A 97 -3.89 -7.03 22.96
C THR A 97 -4.90 -6.18 22.21
N LEU A 98 -4.73 -6.11 20.89
CA LEU A 98 -5.64 -5.48 19.95
C LEU A 98 -5.87 -6.45 18.78
N SER A 99 -7.12 -6.82 18.57
CA SER A 99 -7.54 -7.61 17.40
C SER A 99 -8.07 -6.65 16.34
N LEU A 100 -7.50 -6.72 15.15
CA LEU A 100 -7.98 -6.02 13.96
C LEU A 100 -8.62 -7.02 13.00
N MET A 101 -9.76 -6.67 12.40
CA MET A 101 -10.53 -7.57 11.54
C MET A 101 -11.03 -6.84 10.30
N SER A 102 -10.79 -7.37 9.10
CA SER A 102 -11.36 -6.84 7.86
C SER A 102 -12.80 -7.28 7.63
N THR A 103 -13.53 -6.47 6.88
CA THR A 103 -14.85 -6.81 6.37
C THR A 103 -14.68 -7.65 5.11
N PRO A 104 -15.37 -8.81 4.99
CA PRO A 104 -15.31 -9.61 3.77
C PRO A 104 -15.66 -8.81 2.51
N GLY A 105 -14.93 -9.07 1.43
CA GLY A 105 -15.08 -8.36 0.16
C GLY A 105 -14.41 -6.99 0.10
N SER A 106 -13.87 -6.46 1.21
CA SER A 106 -13.22 -5.15 1.22
C SER A 106 -11.85 -5.18 0.53
N ASP A 107 -11.48 -4.06 -0.10
CA ASP A 107 -10.11 -3.85 -0.55
C ASP A 107 -9.11 -3.84 0.62
N ARG A 108 -7.82 -3.86 0.27
CA ARG A 108 -6.74 -3.74 1.24
C ARG A 108 -6.80 -2.36 1.89
N GLY A 109 -7.06 -2.33 3.19
CA GLY A 109 -6.90 -1.15 4.05
C GLY A 109 -5.69 -1.33 4.96
N CYS A 110 -5.07 -0.23 5.37
CA CYS A 110 -4.02 -0.24 6.38
C CYS A 110 -4.37 0.75 7.48
N VAL A 111 -4.02 0.41 8.72
CA VAL A 111 -4.22 1.24 9.90
C VAL A 111 -2.90 1.42 10.63
N ASP A 112 -2.67 2.62 11.13
CA ASP A 112 -1.53 2.93 11.99
C ASP A 112 -1.91 2.70 13.45
N LEU A 113 -1.17 1.82 14.11
CA LEU A 113 -1.32 1.51 15.52
C LEU A 113 -0.23 2.20 16.31
N GLN A 114 -0.61 2.86 17.41
CA GLN A 114 0.31 3.51 18.32
C GLN A 114 -0.06 3.13 19.76
N VAL A 115 0.89 2.56 20.49
CA VAL A 115 0.75 2.31 21.93
C VAL A 115 0.87 3.62 22.67
N VAL A 116 0.02 3.85 23.67
CA VAL A 116 0.17 4.98 24.58
C VAL A 116 0.15 4.50 26.02
N PHE A 117 1.03 5.06 26.84
CA PHE A 117 0.99 4.88 28.28
C PHE A 117 0.10 5.96 28.90
N THR A 118 -0.77 5.55 29.80
CA THR A 118 -1.75 6.41 30.46
C THR A 118 -1.72 6.15 31.97
N ARG A 119 -2.25 7.09 32.76
CA ARG A 119 -2.55 6.87 34.18
C ARG A 119 -4.04 7.04 34.43
N PRO A 120 -4.74 6.02 34.97
CA PRO A 120 -6.09 6.20 35.45
C PRO A 120 -6.16 7.36 36.46
N PRO A 121 -7.23 8.20 36.47
CA PRO A 121 -8.45 8.13 35.65
C PRO A 121 -8.38 8.92 34.33
N GLN A 122 -7.21 9.47 33.99
CA GLN A 122 -7.04 10.39 32.86
C GLN A 122 -6.52 9.61 31.64
N TRP A 123 -7.37 9.41 30.64
CA TRP A 123 -7.04 8.72 29.39
C TRP A 123 -6.18 9.55 28.41
N ASN A 124 -5.58 10.64 28.90
CA ASN A 124 -4.65 11.42 28.09
C ASN A 124 -3.31 10.68 28.00
N PRO A 125 -2.70 10.58 26.81
CA PRO A 125 -1.37 9.97 26.65
C PRO A 125 -0.34 10.71 27.52
N LEU A 126 0.35 9.99 28.39
CA LEU A 126 1.51 10.50 29.11
C LEU A 126 2.78 10.32 28.29
N GLU A 127 2.88 9.18 27.60
CA GLU A 127 4.01 8.79 26.79
C GLU A 127 3.55 7.93 25.61
N TYR A 128 4.22 8.09 24.47
CA TYR A 128 4.00 7.26 23.28
C TYR A 128 4.96 6.06 23.32
N GLY A 129 4.39 4.87 23.18
CA GLY A 129 5.13 3.62 23.04
C GLY A 129 5.49 3.30 21.58
N PRO A 130 5.72 2.03 21.23
CA PRO A 130 5.95 1.61 19.84
C PRO A 130 4.72 1.86 18.95
N SER A 131 4.98 1.97 17.65
CA SER A 131 3.96 2.01 16.60
C SER A 131 4.21 0.97 15.52
N THR A 132 3.15 0.60 14.80
CA THR A 132 3.24 -0.29 13.64
C THR A 132 2.08 -0.04 12.69
N ARG A 133 2.30 -0.30 11.39
CA ARG A 133 1.25 -0.22 10.37
C ARG A 133 0.76 -1.61 10.03
N VAL A 134 -0.53 -1.87 10.23
CA VAL A 134 -1.14 -3.18 9.94
C VAL A 134 -2.05 -3.07 8.73
N CYS A 135 -1.78 -3.86 7.70
CA CYS A 135 -2.65 -3.97 6.54
C CYS A 135 -3.47 -5.25 6.57
N LEU A 136 -4.75 -5.11 6.24
CA LEU A 136 -5.74 -6.17 6.15
C LEU A 136 -6.50 -6.03 4.84
N ARG A 137 -7.02 -7.13 4.32
CA ARG A 137 -7.89 -7.16 3.14
C ARG A 137 -9.06 -8.09 3.38
N GLY A 138 -10.17 -7.81 2.70
CA GLY A 138 -11.37 -8.65 2.71
C GLY A 138 -11.53 -9.51 1.46
N ARG A 139 -10.72 -9.26 0.43
CA ARG A 139 -10.76 -10.01 -0.83
C ARG A 139 -9.38 -10.22 -1.45
N VAL A 140 -9.29 -11.25 -2.27
CA VAL A 140 -8.21 -11.44 -3.24
C VAL A 140 -8.80 -11.91 -4.56
N VAL A 141 -8.21 -11.47 -5.67
CA VAL A 141 -8.50 -12.04 -6.99
C VAL A 141 -7.34 -12.90 -7.41
N GLU A 142 -7.63 -14.17 -7.66
CA GLU A 142 -6.72 -15.13 -8.22
C GLU A 142 -6.92 -15.19 -9.74
N TRP A 143 -5.88 -14.80 -10.46
CA TRP A 143 -5.85 -14.91 -11.91
C TRP A 143 -5.23 -16.25 -12.34
N PRO A 144 -5.64 -16.79 -13.49
CA PRO A 144 -4.96 -17.93 -14.10
C PRO A 144 -3.45 -17.71 -14.22
N TRP A 145 -2.66 -18.71 -13.86
CA TRP A 145 -1.19 -18.61 -13.80
C TRP A 145 -0.55 -18.15 -15.12
N TYR A 146 -1.09 -18.58 -16.27
CA TYR A 146 -0.55 -18.23 -17.58
C TYR A 146 -0.76 -16.75 -17.92
N LEU A 147 -1.82 -16.12 -17.40
CA LEU A 147 -2.06 -14.68 -17.56
C LEU A 147 -1.09 -13.88 -16.69
N LEU A 148 -0.83 -14.34 -15.46
CA LEU A 148 0.18 -13.74 -14.58
C LEU A 148 1.59 -13.88 -15.16
N GLN A 149 1.89 -15.00 -15.82
CA GLN A 149 3.17 -15.19 -16.51
C GLN A 149 3.31 -14.22 -17.69
N GLN A 150 2.29 -14.10 -18.54
CA GLN A 150 2.29 -13.14 -19.65
C GLN A 150 2.45 -11.70 -19.17
N GLU A 151 1.80 -11.36 -18.06
CA GLU A 151 2.01 -10.08 -17.38
C GLU A 151 3.49 -9.95 -17.00
N GLN A 152 4.03 -10.85 -16.19
CA GLN A 152 5.42 -10.79 -15.73
C GLN A 152 6.44 -10.66 -16.87
N GLU A 153 6.29 -11.42 -17.96
CA GLU A 153 7.17 -11.34 -19.14
C GLU A 153 7.11 -9.97 -19.82
N CYS A 154 5.89 -9.41 -19.94
CA CYS A 154 5.66 -8.07 -20.46
C CYS A 154 6.33 -7.00 -19.57
N TRP A 155 6.19 -7.14 -18.26
CA TRP A 155 6.81 -6.25 -17.27
C TRP A 155 8.34 -6.27 -17.37
N GLU A 156 8.94 -7.44 -17.46
CA GLU A 156 10.39 -7.60 -17.60
C GLU A 156 10.92 -7.03 -18.92
N ARG A 157 10.20 -7.23 -20.03
CA ARG A 157 10.54 -6.62 -21.33
C ARG A 157 10.53 -5.10 -21.21
N PHE A 158 9.45 -4.50 -20.68
CA PHE A 158 9.37 -3.05 -20.55
C PHE A 158 10.41 -2.47 -19.61
N ARG A 159 10.70 -3.15 -18.49
CA ARG A 159 11.76 -2.71 -17.60
C ARG A 159 13.10 -2.65 -18.32
N LYS A 160 13.47 -3.67 -19.09
CA LYS A 160 14.72 -3.70 -19.87
C LYS A 160 14.80 -2.58 -20.89
N VAL A 161 13.72 -2.31 -21.62
CA VAL A 161 13.64 -1.21 -22.60
C VAL A 161 13.79 0.13 -21.89
N PHE A 162 13.01 0.35 -20.83
CA PHE A 162 13.01 1.60 -20.10
C PHE A 162 14.37 1.87 -19.42
N GLU A 163 14.97 0.89 -18.74
CA GLU A 163 16.29 1.01 -18.11
C GLU A 163 17.42 1.24 -19.13
N LYS A 164 17.31 0.65 -20.34
CA LYS A 164 18.30 0.83 -21.40
C LYS A 164 18.28 2.24 -21.98
N TYR A 165 17.10 2.86 -22.05
CA TYR A 165 16.91 4.09 -22.82
C TYR A 165 16.60 5.32 -21.97
N VAL A 166 15.99 5.16 -20.80
CA VAL A 166 15.59 6.25 -19.90
C VAL A 166 16.44 6.22 -18.64
N VAL A 167 17.15 7.31 -18.37
CA VAL A 167 17.95 7.45 -17.15
C VAL A 167 17.03 7.72 -15.97
N VAL A 168 16.82 6.70 -15.13
CA VAL A 168 16.12 6.86 -13.85
C VAL A 168 17.12 7.36 -12.80
N PRO A 169 16.84 8.45 -12.07
CA PRO A 169 17.67 8.87 -10.96
C PRO A 169 17.78 7.74 -9.92
N ARG A 170 19.00 7.30 -9.61
CA ARG A 170 19.29 6.34 -8.52
C ARG A 170 19.28 7.08 -7.17
N PRO A 171 18.88 6.45 -6.05
CA PRO A 171 18.73 5.00 -5.84
C PRO A 171 17.30 4.49 -6.03
N VAL A 172 17.17 3.32 -6.66
CA VAL A 172 15.91 2.57 -6.78
C VAL A 172 15.72 1.74 -5.50
N PRO A 173 14.69 2.01 -4.67
CA PRO A 173 14.37 1.14 -3.53
C PRO A 173 14.01 -0.28 -3.97
N ALA A 174 14.02 -1.22 -3.02
CA ALA A 174 13.72 -2.64 -3.26
C ALA A 174 12.39 -2.84 -4.03
N PRO A 175 12.26 -3.91 -4.84
CA PRO A 175 11.08 -4.12 -5.68
C PRO A 175 9.76 -4.11 -4.90
N PRO A 176 8.68 -3.50 -5.43
CA PRO A 176 8.63 -2.83 -6.74
C PRO A 176 9.31 -1.44 -6.70
N GLY A 177 10.27 -1.22 -7.61
CA GLY A 177 10.94 0.06 -7.76
C GLY A 177 10.03 1.14 -8.36
N PRO A 178 10.51 2.38 -8.55
CA PRO A 178 9.72 3.47 -9.11
C PRO A 178 9.20 3.18 -10.52
N VAL A 179 10.00 2.53 -11.37
CA VAL A 179 9.59 2.15 -12.73
C VAL A 179 8.47 1.13 -12.66
N GLU A 180 8.59 0.13 -11.80
CA GLU A 180 7.55 -0.86 -11.65
C GLU A 180 6.25 -0.24 -11.12
N ARG A 181 6.32 0.64 -10.13
CA ARG A 181 5.15 1.36 -9.62
C ARG A 181 4.48 2.23 -10.69
N TRP A 182 5.27 2.91 -11.52
CA TRP A 182 4.74 3.69 -12.64
C TRP A 182 4.04 2.80 -13.68
N ILE A 183 4.67 1.72 -14.11
CA ILE A 183 4.06 0.78 -15.07
C ILE A 183 2.75 0.21 -14.51
N ALA A 184 2.71 -0.11 -13.21
CA ALA A 184 1.50 -0.57 -12.52
C ALA A 184 0.38 0.47 -12.49
N SER A 185 0.70 1.76 -12.52
CA SER A 185 -0.30 2.83 -12.44
C SER A 185 -0.91 3.19 -13.79
N LEU A 186 -0.23 2.90 -14.90
CA LEU A 186 -0.71 3.24 -16.25
C LEU A 186 -2.04 2.55 -16.59
N ARG A 187 -3.06 3.36 -16.92
CA ARG A 187 -4.40 2.91 -17.33
C ARG A 187 -4.87 3.67 -18.57
N GLY A 188 -5.84 3.10 -19.28
CA GLY A 188 -6.52 3.78 -20.39
C GLY A 188 -5.58 4.17 -21.53
N ASP A 189 -5.85 5.31 -22.15
CA ASP A 189 -5.10 5.83 -23.30
C ASP A 189 -3.61 6.04 -23.01
N GLU A 190 -3.26 6.39 -21.77
CA GLU A 190 -1.86 6.55 -21.38
C GLU A 190 -1.12 5.22 -21.48
N SER A 191 -1.72 4.13 -21.00
CA SER A 191 -1.13 2.79 -21.12
C SER A 191 -0.96 2.36 -22.58
N VAL A 192 -1.93 2.67 -23.44
CA VAL A 192 -1.85 2.38 -24.88
C VAL A 192 -0.73 3.17 -25.56
N THR A 193 -0.60 4.45 -25.19
CA THR A 193 0.40 5.37 -25.75
C THR A 193 1.81 4.96 -25.35
N VAL A 194 2.04 4.75 -24.04
CA VAL A 194 3.35 4.30 -23.52
C VAL A 194 3.75 2.96 -24.13
N ARG A 195 2.79 2.04 -24.27
CA ARG A 195 3.04 0.76 -24.95
C ARG A 195 3.49 0.96 -26.39
N ALA A 196 2.80 1.79 -27.16
CA ALA A 196 3.17 2.08 -28.54
C ALA A 196 4.56 2.72 -28.65
N HIS A 197 4.92 3.63 -27.73
CA HIS A 197 6.25 4.24 -27.69
C HIS A 197 7.33 3.20 -27.40
N LEU A 198 7.13 2.34 -26.39
CA LEU A 198 8.09 1.29 -26.03
C LEU A 198 8.24 0.24 -27.14
N ASP A 199 7.13 -0.21 -27.72
CA ASP A 199 7.16 -1.12 -28.88
C ASP A 199 7.90 -0.47 -30.06
N THR A 200 7.69 0.82 -30.33
CA THR A 200 8.40 1.53 -31.42
C THR A 200 9.90 1.61 -31.15
N VAL A 201 10.30 2.01 -29.94
CA VAL A 201 11.71 2.16 -29.54
C VAL A 201 12.50 0.85 -29.71
N GLU A 202 11.88 -0.31 -29.50
CA GLU A 202 12.54 -1.61 -29.72
C GLU A 202 12.82 -1.94 -31.19
N HIS A 203 12.06 -1.35 -32.13
CA HIS A 203 12.19 -1.62 -33.57
C HIS A 203 13.03 -0.55 -34.31
N LEU A 204 13.31 0.59 -33.67
CA LEU A 204 14.14 1.65 -34.26
C LEU A 204 15.63 1.28 -34.21
N ASP A 205 16.36 1.69 -35.25
CA ASP A 205 17.81 1.63 -35.27
C ASP A 205 18.35 3.01 -34.84
N PRO A 206 19.05 3.13 -33.69
CA PRO A 206 19.58 4.41 -33.23
C PRO A 206 20.52 5.11 -34.23
N ALA A 207 21.19 4.36 -35.11
CA ALA A 207 22.10 4.91 -36.10
C ALA A 207 21.36 5.53 -37.30
N ARG A 208 20.14 5.06 -37.59
CA ARG A 208 19.32 5.53 -38.71
C ARG A 208 18.22 6.49 -38.27
N ASP A 209 17.61 6.22 -37.13
CA ASP A 209 16.35 6.81 -36.66
C ASP A 209 16.58 7.71 -35.42
N GLY A 210 17.78 8.29 -35.29
CA GLY A 210 18.27 8.94 -34.08
C GLY A 210 17.40 10.06 -33.51
N ASP A 211 16.83 10.92 -34.37
CA ASP A 211 15.97 12.03 -33.94
C ASP A 211 14.65 11.53 -33.33
N LEU A 212 13.95 10.64 -34.03
CA LEU A 212 12.72 10.01 -33.54
C LEU A 212 12.97 9.23 -32.23
N PHE A 213 14.10 8.53 -32.16
CA PHE A 213 14.50 7.83 -30.95
C PHE A 213 14.72 8.79 -29.77
N ALA A 214 15.35 9.95 -30.01
CA ALA A 214 15.57 10.97 -28.98
C ALA A 214 14.25 11.59 -28.49
N GLU A 215 13.30 11.85 -29.40
CA GLU A 215 11.97 12.36 -29.08
C GLU A 215 11.16 11.37 -28.23
N LEU A 216 11.11 10.10 -28.63
CA LEU A 216 10.42 9.04 -27.88
C LEU A 216 11.01 8.87 -26.48
N ARG A 217 12.34 8.92 -26.37
CA ARG A 217 13.04 8.87 -25.08
C ARG A 217 12.67 10.06 -24.19
N ALA A 218 12.64 11.26 -24.75
CA ALA A 218 12.31 12.48 -24.01
C ALA A 218 10.85 12.46 -23.50
N ASP A 219 9.90 12.01 -24.33
CA ASP A 219 8.50 11.90 -23.91
C ASP A 219 8.28 10.83 -22.83
N LEU A 220 8.88 9.65 -22.97
CA LEU A 220 8.82 8.60 -21.94
C LEU A 220 9.42 9.07 -20.60
N ALA A 221 10.56 9.76 -20.64
CA ALA A 221 11.16 10.35 -19.45
C ALA A 221 10.26 11.42 -18.82
N ALA A 222 9.66 12.30 -19.63
CA ALA A 222 8.77 13.34 -19.15
C ALA A 222 7.50 12.77 -18.50
N ARG A 223 6.91 11.70 -19.06
CA ARG A 223 5.76 11.00 -18.46
C ARG A 223 6.11 10.41 -17.11
N PHE A 224 7.22 9.69 -17.03
CA PHE A 224 7.69 9.10 -15.78
C PHE A 224 7.94 10.18 -14.72
N LEU A 225 8.59 11.29 -15.07
CA LEU A 225 8.83 12.41 -14.15
C LEU A 225 7.54 13.09 -13.69
N ARG A 226 6.54 13.23 -14.56
CA ARG A 226 5.22 13.75 -14.17
C ARG A 226 4.55 12.84 -13.14
N TRP A 227 4.56 11.52 -13.37
CA TRP A 227 4.05 10.55 -12.40
C TRP A 227 4.85 10.59 -11.09
N ALA A 228 6.18 10.61 -11.16
CA ALA A 228 7.04 10.60 -9.98
C ALA A 228 6.79 11.81 -9.05
N ASN A 229 6.44 12.96 -9.63
CA ASN A 229 6.12 14.18 -8.89
C ASN A 229 4.64 14.27 -8.42
N SER A 230 3.79 13.35 -8.90
CA SER A 230 2.35 13.31 -8.59
C SER A 230 2.07 12.72 -7.20
N ALA A 231 0.80 12.77 -6.79
CA ALA A 231 0.33 12.16 -5.54
C ALA A 231 0.46 10.62 -5.53
N ASP A 232 0.62 9.99 -6.69
CA ASP A 232 0.80 8.53 -6.84
C ASP A 232 2.28 8.13 -7.03
N GLY A 233 3.19 9.11 -6.93
CA GLY A 233 4.63 8.94 -7.10
C GLY A 233 5.32 8.32 -5.88
N PRO A 234 6.62 8.01 -5.98
CA PRO A 234 7.39 7.36 -4.91
C PRO A 234 7.46 8.18 -3.60
N ASP A 235 7.26 9.50 -3.66
CA ASP A 235 7.28 10.42 -2.51
C ASP A 235 5.91 10.57 -1.82
N ALA A 236 4.86 9.93 -2.32
CA ALA A 236 3.51 9.98 -1.75
C ALA A 236 3.47 9.52 -0.28
N ASP A 237 4.31 8.53 0.08
CA ASP A 237 4.43 8.01 1.44
C ASP A 237 5.19 8.97 2.38
N GLY A 238 5.96 9.93 1.85
CA GLY A 238 6.79 10.86 2.62
C GLY A 238 6.17 12.24 2.87
N ARG A 239 5.26 12.70 1.99
CA ARG A 239 4.68 14.06 2.09
C ARG A 239 3.72 14.27 3.28
N SER A 240 3.26 13.19 3.94
CA SER A 240 2.47 13.31 5.18
C SER A 240 3.29 13.69 6.42
N ALA A 241 4.62 13.57 6.39
CA ALA A 241 5.45 13.88 7.55
C ALA A 241 5.93 15.35 7.63
N ASP A 242 6.07 16.04 6.49
CA ASP A 242 6.76 17.34 6.44
C ASP A 242 5.84 18.57 6.46
N THR A 243 4.52 18.41 6.37
CA THR A 243 3.58 19.55 6.42
C THR A 243 3.07 19.87 7.83
N ALA A 244 3.41 19.07 8.85
CA ALA A 244 3.01 19.33 10.24
C ALA A 244 4.02 20.17 11.07
N SER A 245 5.19 20.53 10.51
CA SER A 245 6.26 21.21 11.29
C SER A 245 6.43 22.71 10.99
N LYS A 246 5.49 23.34 10.26
CA LYS A 246 5.47 24.80 10.06
C LYS A 246 4.05 25.35 10.15
N ALA A 247 3.51 25.39 11.37
CA ALA A 247 2.44 26.28 11.74
C ALA A 247 2.79 26.95 13.09
N ASP A 248 3.12 28.24 12.98
CA ASP A 248 2.91 29.32 13.94
C ASP A 248 3.45 29.17 15.38
N ILE A 249 4.65 29.74 15.59
CA ILE A 249 5.03 30.34 16.86
C ILE A 249 4.42 31.75 16.88
N PRO A 250 3.46 32.09 17.76
CA PRO A 250 3.10 33.47 17.98
C PRO A 250 4.25 34.14 18.74
N ARG A 251 4.80 35.19 18.14
CA ARG A 251 5.50 36.22 18.91
C ARG A 251 4.45 37.13 19.51
N GLU A 252 4.30 37.09 20.82
CA GLU A 252 4.17 38.24 21.73
C GLU A 252 4.40 37.79 23.18
#